data_AF-A0A936J2W2-F1
#
_entry.id   AF-A0A936J2W2-F1
#
_cell.length_a   1.000
_cell.length_b   1.000
_cell.length_c   1.000
_cell.angle_alpha   90.00
_cell.angle_beta   90.00
_cell.angle_gamma   90.00
#
_symmetry.space_group_name_H-M   'P 1'
#
loop_
_entity.id
_entity.type
_entity.pdbx_description
1 polymer ?
#
loop_
_entity_poly.entity_id
_entity_poly.type
_entity_poly.pdbx_seq_one_letter_code
_entity_poly.pdbx_strand_id
1 'polypeptide(L)'
;MQQTAIQQKALNGVNVTELFNTIGAIQGNADIARFNFRATNKWINGGSNQTTIDSYDGACQTFSRETPFVIQKDEPPVLLGTDTGANPVEYVLAALAGCLTTSLVYHAAAKGIKIDEVESTYEGDLDLHGFLGLDGNIRNGYKDIRVSFRVKGEASDDQLRELVEIAQQRSPVFDIVTNGVPVVVGLAE
;
A
#
# COMPACT_ATOMS: atom_id res chain seq x y z
N MET A 1 8.30 -43.61 -12.65
CA MET A 1 7.65 -42.99 -11.48
C MET A 1 7.21 -41.61 -11.91
N GLN A 2 5.91 -41.40 -12.14
CA GLN A 2 5.37 -40.07 -12.44
C GLN A 2 5.34 -39.27 -11.14
N GLN A 3 6.18 -38.24 -11.05
CA GLN A 3 5.99 -37.17 -10.06
C GLN A 3 4.67 -36.49 -10.38
N THR A 4 3.67 -36.68 -9.53
CA THR A 4 2.43 -35.92 -9.57
C THR A 4 2.80 -34.47 -9.26
N ALA A 5 2.83 -33.61 -10.28
CA ALA A 5 2.95 -32.19 -10.07
C ALA A 5 1.76 -31.75 -9.21
N ILE A 6 2.03 -31.29 -7.99
CA ILE A 6 1.01 -30.65 -7.16
C ILE A 6 0.57 -29.41 -7.92
N GLN A 7 -0.64 -29.45 -8.50
CA GLN A 7 -1.18 -28.33 -9.25
C GLN A 7 -1.36 -27.16 -8.28
N GLN A 8 -0.58 -26.10 -8.45
CA GLN A 8 -0.68 -24.89 -7.62
C GLN A 8 -2.11 -24.34 -7.71
N LYS A 9 -2.79 -24.25 -6.56
CA LYS A 9 -4.15 -23.72 -6.50
C LYS A 9 -4.06 -22.20 -6.44
N ALA A 10 -4.28 -21.54 -7.57
CA ALA A 10 -4.44 -20.10 -7.63
C ALA A 10 -5.91 -19.70 -7.39
N LEU A 11 -6.15 -18.64 -6.62
CA LEU A 11 -7.47 -18.02 -6.45
C LEU A 11 -7.30 -16.51 -6.45
N ASN A 12 -8.12 -15.80 -7.23
CA ASN A 12 -8.02 -14.34 -7.42
C ASN A 12 -6.61 -13.88 -7.88
N GLY A 13 -5.90 -14.73 -8.62
CA GLY A 13 -4.50 -14.49 -9.02
C GLY A 13 -3.45 -14.73 -7.91
N VAL A 14 -3.86 -15.09 -6.70
CA VAL A 14 -2.97 -15.42 -5.58
C VAL A 14 -2.62 -16.90 -5.60
N ASN A 15 -1.35 -17.24 -5.51
CA ASN A 15 -0.91 -18.62 -5.30
C ASN A 15 -1.20 -19.03 -3.84
N VAL A 16 -2.35 -19.66 -3.62
CA VAL A 16 -2.84 -19.99 -2.27
C VAL A 16 -1.95 -21.04 -1.60
N THR A 17 -1.35 -21.94 -2.38
CA THR A 17 -0.38 -22.90 -1.87
C THR A 17 0.84 -22.18 -1.26
N GLU A 18 1.46 -21.27 -1.99
CA GLU A 18 2.63 -20.52 -1.49
C GLU A 18 2.27 -19.56 -0.35
N LEU A 19 1.06 -19.00 -0.35
CA LEU A 19 0.57 -18.20 0.77
C LEU A 19 0.58 -19.00 2.08
N PHE A 20 0.00 -20.20 2.09
CA PHE A 20 -0.01 -21.04 3.29
C PHE A 20 1.36 -21.62 3.64
N ASN A 21 2.22 -21.91 2.65
CA ASN A 21 3.62 -22.26 2.89
C ASN A 21 4.35 -21.12 3.62
N THR A 22 4.14 -19.88 3.19
CA THR A 22 4.73 -18.69 3.80
C THR A 22 4.25 -18.51 5.25
N ILE A 23 2.94 -18.70 5.49
CA ILE A 23 2.37 -18.67 6.85
C ILE A 23 3.04 -19.74 7.73
N GLY A 24 3.17 -20.97 7.24
CA GLY A 24 3.83 -22.06 7.96
C GLY A 24 5.30 -21.76 8.25
N ALA A 25 6.04 -21.19 7.29
CA ALA A 25 7.43 -20.79 7.47
C ALA A 25 7.57 -19.72 8.57
N ILE A 26 6.69 -18.72 8.58
CA ILE A 26 6.66 -17.67 9.62
C ILE A 26 6.30 -18.24 10.99
N GLN A 27 5.35 -19.18 11.05
CA GLN A 27 5.00 -19.85 12.31
C GLN A 27 6.15 -20.69 12.87
N GLY A 28 6.96 -21.29 12.00
CA GLY A 28 8.16 -22.05 12.38
C GLY A 28 9.36 -21.16 12.74
N ASN A 29 9.46 -19.96 12.15
CA ASN A 29 10.49 -18.98 12.46
C ASN A 29 9.96 -17.55 12.31
N ALA A 30 9.70 -16.90 13.45
CA ALA A 30 9.14 -15.55 13.50
C ALA A 30 10.05 -14.48 12.86
N ASP A 31 11.36 -14.70 12.77
CA ASP A 31 12.29 -13.72 12.18
C ASP A 31 12.06 -13.55 10.67
N ILE A 32 11.51 -14.57 9.98
CA ILE A 32 11.17 -14.52 8.56
C ILE A 32 10.14 -13.42 8.26
N ALA A 33 9.30 -13.08 9.24
CA ALA A 33 8.26 -12.05 9.09
C ALA A 33 8.78 -10.61 9.17
N ARG A 34 10.07 -10.39 9.47
CA ARG A 34 10.64 -9.05 9.58
C ARG A 34 11.05 -8.53 8.22
N PHE A 35 10.54 -7.35 7.86
CA PHE A 35 10.86 -6.66 6.61
C PHE A 35 11.35 -5.25 6.89
N ASN A 36 12.29 -4.79 6.05
CA ASN A 36 12.76 -3.41 6.01
C ASN A 36 12.67 -2.92 4.56
N PHE A 37 11.67 -2.07 4.28
CA PHE A 37 11.48 -1.47 2.96
C PHE A 37 12.19 -0.13 2.86
N ARG A 38 12.73 0.20 1.68
CA ARG A 38 13.55 1.39 1.45
C ARG A 38 13.14 2.12 0.19
N ALA A 39 13.39 3.42 0.20
CA ALA A 39 13.33 4.27 -0.97
C ALA A 39 14.36 5.39 -0.84
N THR A 40 14.84 5.91 -1.96
CA THR A 40 15.62 7.15 -2.03
C THR A 40 14.85 8.18 -2.83
N ASN A 41 15.02 9.46 -2.54
CA ASN A 41 14.40 10.55 -3.29
C ASN A 41 15.43 11.60 -3.68
N LYS A 42 15.26 12.17 -4.88
CA LYS A 42 16.09 13.24 -5.39
C LYS A 42 15.20 14.38 -5.88
N TRP A 43 15.46 15.58 -5.38
CA TRP A 43 14.89 16.81 -5.91
C TRP A 43 15.41 17.08 -7.33
N ILE A 44 14.52 17.59 -8.20
CA ILE A 44 14.85 17.94 -9.58
C ILE A 44 14.80 19.45 -9.75
N ASN A 45 13.62 20.05 -9.66
CA ASN A 45 13.38 21.49 -9.71
C ASN A 45 11.96 21.79 -9.20
N GLY A 46 11.67 23.02 -8.76
CA GLY A 46 10.31 23.39 -8.30
C GLY A 46 9.73 22.37 -7.31
N GLY A 47 8.46 21.97 -7.51
CA GLY A 47 7.81 20.86 -6.81
C GLY A 47 8.22 19.45 -7.31
N SER A 48 8.96 19.37 -8.42
CA SER A 48 9.36 18.13 -9.06
C SER A 48 10.45 17.38 -8.29
N ASN A 49 10.21 16.11 -8.04
CA ASN A 49 11.17 15.20 -7.42
C ASN A 49 10.92 13.75 -7.86
N GLN A 50 11.93 12.90 -7.71
CA GLN A 50 11.90 11.51 -8.14
C GLN A 50 12.29 10.57 -7.01
N THR A 51 11.45 9.57 -6.77
CA THR A 51 11.72 8.47 -5.82
C THR A 51 12.16 7.22 -6.59
N THR A 52 13.17 6.54 -6.08
CA THR A 52 13.62 5.23 -6.55
C THR A 52 13.39 4.18 -5.47
N ILE A 53 12.77 3.05 -5.85
CA ILE A 53 12.55 1.89 -4.98
C ILE A 53 13.29 0.70 -5.59
N ASP A 54 14.35 0.25 -4.91
CA ASP A 54 15.32 -0.70 -5.45
C ASP A 54 15.47 -1.97 -4.59
N SER A 55 15.69 -1.81 -3.28
CA SER A 55 16.00 -2.93 -2.40
C SER A 55 15.16 -2.94 -1.12
N TYR A 56 15.09 -4.12 -0.50
CA TYR A 56 14.46 -4.34 0.80
C TYR A 56 15.12 -5.53 1.49
N ASP A 57 15.02 -5.58 2.82
CA ASP A 57 15.31 -6.82 3.55
C ASP A 57 14.01 -7.51 3.90
N GLY A 58 14.02 -8.83 3.90
CA GLY A 58 12.88 -9.67 4.23
C GLY A 58 13.30 -11.12 4.32
N ALA A 59 12.55 -11.96 5.03
CA ALA A 59 12.86 -13.39 5.12
C ALA A 59 14.34 -13.69 5.46
N CYS A 60 14.92 -12.90 6.36
CA CYS A 60 16.31 -12.97 6.81
C CYS A 60 17.40 -12.75 5.72
N GLN A 61 17.07 -12.07 4.62
CA GLN A 61 18.01 -11.75 3.56
C GLN A 61 17.73 -10.38 2.91
N THR A 62 18.70 -9.88 2.14
CA THR A 62 18.54 -8.65 1.33
C THR A 62 18.18 -9.01 -0.09
N PHE A 63 17.19 -8.31 -0.64
CA PHE A 63 16.76 -8.42 -2.02
C PHE A 63 16.96 -7.10 -2.75
N SER A 64 17.37 -7.20 -4.02
CA SER A 64 17.39 -6.07 -4.96
C SER A 64 16.54 -6.41 -6.18
N ARG A 65 15.92 -5.38 -6.76
CA ARG A 65 15.15 -5.53 -8.00
C ARG A 65 16.07 -5.57 -9.20
N GLU A 66 15.71 -6.35 -10.21
CA GLU A 66 16.42 -6.32 -11.50
C GLU A 66 16.31 -4.95 -12.16
N THR A 67 15.13 -4.33 -12.06
CA THR A 67 14.88 -2.95 -12.49
C THR A 67 14.24 -2.17 -11.34
N PRO A 68 14.84 -1.07 -10.86
CA PRO A 68 14.23 -0.22 -9.84
C PRO A 68 12.92 0.40 -10.34
N PHE A 69 11.95 0.57 -9.44
CA PHE A 69 10.78 1.38 -9.74
C PHE A 69 11.10 2.86 -9.55
N VAL A 70 10.73 3.66 -10.54
CA VAL A 70 10.90 5.11 -10.53
C VAL A 70 9.53 5.76 -10.49
N ILE A 71 9.35 6.66 -9.54
CA ILE A 71 8.10 7.38 -9.34
C ILE A 71 8.42 8.88 -9.42
N GLN A 72 7.74 9.62 -10.27
CA GLN A 72 7.85 11.08 -10.38
C GLN A 72 6.71 11.75 -9.60
N LYS A 73 7.01 12.83 -8.89
CA LYS A 73 6.04 13.68 -8.21
C LYS A 73 6.22 15.09 -8.71
N ASP A 74 5.12 15.82 -8.78
CA ASP A 74 5.07 17.24 -9.05
C ASP A 74 3.85 17.83 -8.34
N GLU A 75 3.52 19.08 -8.59
CA GLU A 75 2.27 19.69 -8.15
C GLU A 75 1.44 20.13 -9.38
N PRO A 76 0.11 20.26 -9.24
CA PRO A 76 -0.69 20.91 -10.28
C PRO A 76 -0.32 22.41 -10.38
N PRO A 77 -0.66 23.10 -11.49
CA PRO A 77 -0.29 24.50 -11.69
C PRO A 77 -0.80 25.44 -10.59
N VAL A 78 -1.97 25.16 -10.02
CA VAL A 78 -2.54 25.94 -8.91
C VAL A 78 -1.70 25.83 -7.61
N LEU A 79 -0.88 24.79 -7.50
CA LEU A 79 0.09 24.56 -6.43
C LEU A 79 1.54 24.71 -6.92
N LEU A 80 1.75 25.56 -7.95
CA LEU A 80 3.06 26.00 -8.44
C LEU A 80 3.90 24.92 -9.15
N GLY A 81 3.31 23.78 -9.51
CA GLY A 81 4.00 22.75 -10.30
C GLY A 81 3.64 22.79 -11.78
N THR A 82 4.02 21.73 -12.48
CA THR A 82 3.85 21.60 -13.94
C THR A 82 3.03 20.39 -14.36
N ASP A 83 2.37 19.73 -13.40
CA ASP A 83 1.50 18.57 -13.63
C ASP A 83 2.23 17.39 -14.32
N THR A 84 3.54 17.24 -14.05
CA THR A 84 4.37 16.16 -14.65
C THR A 84 4.31 14.85 -13.87
N GLY A 85 3.60 14.84 -12.74
CA GLY A 85 3.32 13.68 -11.91
C GLY A 85 2.32 14.06 -10.83
N ALA A 86 1.57 13.09 -10.32
CA ALA A 86 0.66 13.29 -9.19
C ALA A 86 1.43 13.86 -7.99
N ASN A 87 0.73 14.61 -7.15
CA ASN A 87 1.34 15.22 -5.99
C ASN A 87 1.55 14.23 -4.83
N PRO A 88 2.40 14.56 -3.85
CA PRO A 88 2.73 13.62 -2.78
C PRO A 88 1.54 13.11 -1.98
N VAL A 89 0.50 13.92 -1.77
CA VAL A 89 -0.68 13.51 -1.00
C VAL A 89 -1.61 12.59 -1.80
N GLU A 90 -1.70 12.77 -3.12
CA GLU A 90 -2.35 11.82 -4.03
C GLU A 90 -1.65 10.46 -4.03
N TYR A 91 -0.31 10.44 -3.92
CA TYR A 91 0.43 9.19 -3.75
C TYR A 91 0.13 8.47 -2.43
N VAL A 92 -0.23 9.19 -1.35
CA VAL A 92 -0.72 8.57 -0.11
C VAL A 92 -2.06 7.87 -0.35
N LEU A 93 -3.00 8.50 -1.07
CA LEU A 93 -4.27 7.88 -1.44
C LEU A 93 -4.06 6.66 -2.34
N ALA A 94 -3.14 6.75 -3.31
CA ALA A 94 -2.79 5.64 -4.19
C ALA A 94 -2.18 4.45 -3.41
N ALA A 95 -1.30 4.72 -2.45
CA ALA A 95 -0.72 3.70 -1.58
C ALA A 95 -1.79 3.04 -0.69
N LEU A 96 -2.70 3.83 -0.12
CA LEU A 96 -3.83 3.34 0.66
C LEU A 96 -4.74 2.44 -0.18
N ALA A 97 -5.04 2.87 -1.41
CA ALA A 97 -5.88 2.12 -2.34
C ALA A 97 -5.29 0.76 -2.71
N GLY A 98 -4.01 0.73 -3.08
CA GLY A 98 -3.33 -0.52 -3.40
C GLY A 98 -3.26 -1.46 -2.21
N CYS A 99 -3.02 -0.92 -1.01
CA CYS A 99 -2.88 -1.72 0.20
C CYS A 99 -4.20 -2.34 0.67
N LEU A 100 -5.28 -1.55 0.75
CA LEU A 100 -6.61 -2.07 1.12
C LEU A 100 -7.10 -3.12 0.11
N THR A 101 -6.93 -2.85 -1.19
CA THR A 101 -7.29 -3.81 -2.25
C THR A 101 -6.52 -5.11 -2.13
N THR A 102 -5.20 -5.03 -1.91
CA THR A 102 -4.34 -6.21 -1.77
C THR A 102 -4.70 -7.02 -0.52
N SER A 103 -4.91 -6.37 0.62
CA SER A 103 -5.38 -7.02 1.85
C SER A 103 -6.70 -7.74 1.63
N LEU A 104 -7.68 -7.08 0.98
CA LEU A 104 -8.97 -7.68 0.64
C LEU A 104 -8.80 -8.96 -0.19
N VAL A 105 -8.06 -8.88 -1.30
CA VAL A 105 -7.89 -10.00 -2.25
C VAL A 105 -7.12 -11.16 -1.63
N TYR A 106 -6.06 -10.89 -0.85
CA TYR A 106 -5.27 -11.93 -0.20
C TYR A 106 -6.09 -12.68 0.84
N HIS A 107 -6.88 -11.97 1.65
CA HIS A 107 -7.74 -12.59 2.65
C HIS A 107 -8.94 -13.31 2.02
N ALA A 108 -9.49 -12.80 0.91
CA ALA A 108 -10.51 -13.52 0.14
C ALA A 108 -9.96 -14.85 -0.40
N ALA A 109 -8.75 -14.83 -1.00
CA ALA A 109 -8.10 -16.02 -1.51
C ALA A 109 -7.82 -17.06 -0.40
N ALA A 110 -7.32 -16.61 0.76
CA ALA A 110 -7.08 -17.46 1.92
C ALA A 110 -8.37 -18.10 2.47
N LYS A 111 -9.50 -17.39 2.41
CA LYS A 111 -10.84 -17.89 2.81
C LYS A 111 -11.53 -18.73 1.73
N GLY A 112 -10.94 -18.88 0.54
CA GLY A 112 -11.55 -19.60 -0.57
C GLY A 112 -12.68 -18.83 -1.26
N ILE A 113 -12.78 -17.52 -1.04
CA ILE A 113 -13.79 -16.66 -1.67
C ILE A 113 -13.27 -16.16 -3.01
N LYS A 114 -14.00 -16.45 -4.08
CA LYS A 114 -13.67 -15.98 -5.43
C LYS A 114 -14.20 -14.56 -5.64
N ILE A 115 -13.33 -13.68 -6.12
CA ILE A 115 -13.62 -12.29 -6.44
C ILE A 115 -13.44 -12.11 -7.95
N ASP A 116 -14.44 -11.56 -8.60
CA ASP A 116 -14.44 -11.27 -10.05
C ASP A 116 -13.99 -9.83 -10.33
N GLU A 117 -14.35 -8.87 -9.46
CA GLU A 117 -14.06 -7.44 -9.64
C GLU A 117 -13.92 -6.74 -8.28
N VAL A 118 -12.93 -5.85 -8.18
CA VAL A 118 -12.77 -4.93 -7.04
C VAL A 118 -12.44 -3.54 -7.58
N GLU A 119 -13.26 -2.56 -7.25
CA GLU A 119 -13.01 -1.15 -7.50
C GLU A 119 -13.13 -0.37 -6.19
N SER A 120 -12.38 0.71 -6.05
CA SER A 120 -12.54 1.61 -4.91
C SER A 120 -12.24 3.07 -5.27
N THR A 121 -12.92 3.98 -4.58
CA THR A 121 -12.73 5.44 -4.71
C THR A 121 -12.22 6.02 -3.40
N TYR A 122 -11.39 7.06 -3.50
CA TYR A 122 -10.70 7.69 -2.37
C TYR A 122 -10.79 9.20 -2.50
N GLU A 123 -11.22 9.85 -1.43
CA GLU A 123 -11.26 11.30 -1.32
C GLU A 123 -10.63 11.71 0.01
N GLY A 124 -9.80 12.73 0.02
CA GLY A 124 -9.22 13.28 1.24
C GLY A 124 -9.24 14.79 1.22
N ASP A 125 -9.65 15.40 2.34
CA ASP A 125 -9.73 16.86 2.45
C ASP A 125 -8.48 17.40 3.14
N LEU A 126 -7.81 18.36 2.51
CA LEU A 126 -6.64 19.04 3.04
C LEU A 126 -6.87 20.54 3.02
N ASP A 127 -6.33 21.23 4.02
CA ASP A 127 -6.45 22.67 4.16
C ASP A 127 -5.07 23.33 4.13
N LEU A 128 -4.82 24.12 3.10
CA LEU A 128 -3.52 24.72 2.84
C LEU A 128 -3.09 25.73 3.90
N HIS A 129 -4.00 26.25 4.74
CA HIS A 129 -3.62 27.13 5.84
C HIS A 129 -2.63 26.46 6.81
N GLY A 130 -2.76 25.14 7.02
CA GLY A 130 -1.81 24.37 7.84
C GLY A 130 -0.45 24.27 7.15
N PHE A 131 -0.42 23.74 5.92
CA PHE A 131 0.81 23.59 5.14
C PHE A 131 1.57 24.90 4.94
N LEU A 132 0.87 26.01 4.69
CA LEU A 132 1.44 27.34 4.50
C LEU A 132 1.79 28.05 5.82
N GLY A 133 1.52 27.44 6.98
CA GLY A 133 1.80 28.02 8.29
C GLY A 133 0.97 29.26 8.64
N LEU A 134 -0.22 29.39 8.03
CA LEU A 134 -1.13 30.52 8.22
C LEU A 134 -2.06 30.36 9.43
N ASP A 135 -2.31 29.11 9.85
CA ASP A 135 -3.08 28.79 11.07
C ASP A 135 -2.49 27.55 11.78
N GLY A 136 -2.00 27.76 13.01
CA GLY A 136 -1.40 26.69 13.82
C GLY A 136 -2.40 25.68 14.40
N ASN A 137 -3.71 25.93 14.28
CA ASN A 137 -4.75 24.98 14.71
C ASN A 137 -5.17 24.01 13.60
N ILE A 138 -4.76 24.28 12.36
CA ILE A 138 -5.10 23.45 11.20
C ILE A 138 -3.95 22.48 10.95
N ARG A 139 -4.25 21.17 10.93
CA ARG A 139 -3.24 20.15 10.61
C ARG A 139 -2.78 20.25 9.15
N ASN A 140 -1.52 19.90 8.91
CA ASN A 140 -0.91 20.03 7.58
C ASN A 140 -1.36 18.96 6.57
N GLY A 141 -1.71 17.76 7.06
CA GLY A 141 -2.16 16.64 6.22
C GLY A 141 -3.68 16.55 6.09
N TYR A 142 -4.17 15.44 5.54
CA TYR A 142 -5.61 15.18 5.40
C TYR A 142 -6.37 15.27 6.74
N LYS A 143 -7.47 16.02 6.78
CA LYS A 143 -8.41 16.07 7.90
C LYS A 143 -9.14 14.75 8.05
N ASP A 144 -9.60 14.21 6.94
CA ASP A 144 -10.26 12.93 6.81
C ASP A 144 -10.04 12.34 5.41
N ILE A 145 -10.17 11.02 5.33
CA ILE A 145 -10.12 10.25 4.08
C ILE A 145 -11.35 9.35 4.06
N ARG A 146 -12.06 9.35 2.93
CA ARG A 146 -13.28 8.58 2.70
C ARG A 146 -13.02 7.56 1.61
N VAL A 147 -13.33 6.31 1.89
CA VAL A 147 -13.09 5.17 0.99
C VAL A 147 -14.39 4.44 0.73
N SER A 148 -14.66 4.11 -0.53
CA SER A 148 -15.81 3.30 -0.93
C SER A 148 -15.36 2.15 -1.82
N PHE A 149 -15.77 0.93 -1.49
CA PHE A 149 -15.50 -0.28 -2.28
C PHE A 149 -16.72 -0.73 -3.06
N ARG A 150 -16.50 -1.20 -4.29
CA ARG A 150 -17.43 -2.01 -5.07
C ARG A 150 -16.76 -3.35 -5.34
N VAL A 151 -17.36 -4.42 -4.83
CA VAL A 151 -16.81 -5.78 -4.96
C VAL A 151 -17.87 -6.67 -5.60
N LYS A 152 -17.46 -7.46 -6.60
CA LYS A 152 -18.26 -8.53 -7.19
C LYS A 152 -17.52 -9.86 -7.06
N GLY A 153 -18.22 -10.91 -6.68
CA GLY A 153 -17.63 -12.23 -6.54
C GLY A 153 -18.67 -13.28 -6.17
N GLU A 154 -18.22 -14.53 -6.07
CA GLU A 154 -19.03 -15.67 -5.64
C GLU A 154 -19.09 -15.73 -4.10
N ALA A 155 -19.76 -14.74 -3.50
CA ALA A 155 -19.91 -14.57 -2.06
C ALA A 155 -21.22 -13.86 -1.71
N SER A 156 -21.72 -14.07 -0.50
CA SER A 156 -22.84 -13.28 0.03
C SER A 156 -22.42 -11.85 0.36
N ASP A 157 -23.38 -10.93 0.39
CA ASP A 157 -23.12 -9.54 0.81
C ASP A 157 -22.42 -9.45 2.18
N ASP A 158 -22.76 -10.35 3.11
CA ASP A 158 -22.14 -10.38 4.44
C ASP A 158 -20.68 -10.82 4.38
N GLN A 159 -20.35 -11.80 3.53
CA GLN A 159 -18.96 -12.18 3.28
C GLN A 159 -18.17 -11.04 2.61
N LEU A 160 -18.80 -10.30 1.69
CA LEU A 160 -18.17 -9.15 1.05
C LEU A 160 -17.93 -8.00 2.04
N ARG A 161 -18.89 -7.71 2.94
CA ARG A 161 -18.72 -6.75 4.03
C ARG A 161 -17.60 -7.16 4.98
N GLU A 162 -17.56 -8.43 5.39
CA GLU A 162 -16.50 -8.99 6.23
C GLU A 162 -15.12 -8.80 5.57
N LEU A 163 -15.01 -9.02 4.25
CA LEU A 163 -13.76 -8.81 3.53
C LEU A 163 -13.28 -7.35 3.55
N VAL A 164 -14.19 -6.38 3.45
CA VAL A 164 -13.86 -4.94 3.55
C VAL A 164 -13.43 -4.57 4.98
N GLU A 165 -14.06 -5.16 6.00
CA GLU A 165 -13.64 -4.99 7.40
C GLU A 165 -12.24 -5.57 7.64
N ILE A 166 -11.98 -6.78 7.13
CA ILE A 166 -10.66 -7.42 7.22
C ILE A 166 -9.60 -6.61 6.50
N ALA A 167 -9.91 -6.06 5.32
CA ALA A 167 -8.99 -5.19 4.58
C ALA A 167 -8.54 -4.00 5.43
N GLN A 168 -9.46 -3.34 6.13
CA GLN A 168 -9.15 -2.25 7.07
C GLN A 168 -8.27 -2.75 8.23
N GLN A 169 -8.63 -3.88 8.86
CA GLN A 169 -7.91 -4.43 10.01
C GLN A 169 -6.49 -4.93 9.68
N ARG A 170 -6.24 -5.31 8.42
CA ARG A 170 -5.02 -6.01 8.02
C ARG A 170 -4.16 -5.23 7.04
N SER A 171 -4.58 -4.04 6.61
CA SER A 171 -3.82 -3.18 5.71
C SER A 171 -2.74 -2.40 6.49
N PRO A 172 -1.44 -2.60 6.19
CA PRO A 172 -0.39 -1.80 6.82
C PRO A 172 -0.50 -0.31 6.51
N VAL A 173 -0.92 0.08 5.29
CA VAL A 173 -1.03 1.51 4.94
C VAL A 173 -2.25 2.16 5.61
N PHE A 174 -3.36 1.44 5.78
CA PHE A 174 -4.48 1.94 6.59
C PHE A 174 -4.03 2.22 8.03
N ASP A 175 -3.27 1.29 8.63
CA ASP A 175 -2.68 1.49 9.95
C ASP A 175 -1.75 2.71 10.00
N ILE A 176 -0.82 2.86 9.04
CA ILE A 176 0.09 4.01 8.94
C ILE A 176 -0.67 5.35 8.84
N VAL A 177 -1.79 5.38 8.12
CA VAL A 177 -2.56 6.61 7.89
C VAL A 177 -3.44 6.97 9.09
N THR A 178 -3.93 5.97 9.81
CA THR A 178 -4.89 6.16 10.92
C THR A 178 -4.23 6.24 12.29
N ASN A 179 -2.96 5.82 12.41
CA ASN A 179 -2.19 5.82 13.64
C ASN A 179 -0.92 6.67 13.52
N GLY A 180 -0.50 7.29 14.62
CA GLY A 180 0.73 8.10 14.66
C GLY A 180 1.98 7.23 14.59
N VAL A 181 2.61 7.14 13.42
CA VAL A 181 3.90 6.46 13.25
C VAL A 181 5.04 7.43 13.58
N PRO A 182 5.97 7.10 14.51
CA PRO A 182 7.13 7.93 14.76
C PRO A 182 8.03 8.04 13.52
N VAL A 183 8.27 9.26 13.05
CA VAL A 183 9.18 9.55 11.94
C VAL A 183 10.30 10.46 12.43
N VAL A 184 11.54 10.01 12.25
CA VAL A 184 12.74 10.79 12.60
C VAL A 184 13.29 11.41 11.32
N VAL A 185 13.43 12.74 11.32
CA VAL A 185 14.00 13.51 10.21
C VAL A 185 15.20 14.28 10.73
N GLY A 186 16.33 14.18 10.02
CA GLY A 186 17.57 14.85 10.37
C GLY A 186 18.43 15.12 9.14
N LEU A 187 19.41 16.00 9.30
CA LEU A 187 20.45 16.18 8.29
C LEU A 187 21.39 14.98 8.32
N ALA A 188 21.71 14.44 7.14
CA ALA A 188 22.79 13.47 7.01
C ALA A 188 24.14 14.20 7.12
N GLU A 189 25.06 13.64 7.89
CA GLU A 189 26.46 14.09 7.98
C GLU A 189 27.30 13.62 6.79
#